data_AF-A0A6P0X1W5-F1
#
_entry.id   AF-A0A6P0X1W5-F1
#
_cell.length_a   1.000
_cell.length_b   1.000
_cell.length_c   1.000
_cell.angle_alpha   90.00
_cell.angle_beta   90.00
_cell.angle_gamma   90.00
#
_symmetry.space_group_name_H-M   'P 1'
#
loop_
_entity.id
_entity.type
_entity.pdbx_description
1 polymer ?
#
loop_
_entity_poly.entity_id
_entity_poly.type
_entity_poly.pdbx_seq_one_letter_code
_entity_poly.pdbx_strand_id
1 'polypeptide(L)' 'MEAVAYILVLTLTLGVLFFAIAFREPPRIEK' A
#
# COMPACT_ATOMS: atom_id res chain seq x y z
N MET A 1 10.86 12.24 18.58
CA MET A 1 9.56 12.14 17.86
C MET A 1 9.72 11.65 16.41
N GLU A 2 10.92 11.78 15.85
CA GLU A 2 11.33 11.52 14.48
C GLU A 2 11.24 10.03 14.13
N ALA A 3 11.67 9.15 15.03
CA ALA A 3 11.57 7.71 14.85
C ALA A 3 10.12 7.23 14.66
N VAL A 4 9.17 7.84 15.39
CA VAL A 4 7.73 7.54 15.25
C VAL A 4 7.26 7.94 13.86
N ALA A 5 7.68 9.10 13.36
CA ALA A 5 7.34 9.55 12.01
C ALA A 5 7.93 8.61 10.93
N TYR A 6 9.18 8.18 11.06
CA TYR A 6 9.80 7.26 10.10
C TYR A 6 9.10 5.90 10.07
N ILE A 7 8.80 5.34 11.24
CA ILE A 7 8.08 4.07 11.35
C ILE A 7 6.68 4.22 10.77
N LEU A 8 5.96 5.29 11.11
CA LEU A 8 4.61 5.54 10.61
C LEU A 8 4.58 5.61 9.08
N VAL A 9 5.45 6.42 8.48
CA VAL A 9 5.52 6.56 7.02
C VAL A 9 5.88 5.23 6.36
N LEU A 10 6.83 4.48 6.91
CA LEU A 10 7.21 3.17 6.40
C LEU A 10 6.03 2.19 6.45
N THR A 11 5.38 2.06 7.62
CA THR A 11 4.26 1.15 7.81
C THR A 11 3.08 1.49 6.92
N LEU A 12 2.72 2.78 6.81
CA LEU A 12 1.64 3.21 5.93
C LEU A 12 1.98 2.96 4.45
N THR A 13 3.22 3.20 4.03
CA THR A 13 3.66 2.94 2.65
C THR A 13 3.56 1.45 2.31
N LEU A 14 4.09 0.58 3.18
CA LEU A 14 4.00 -0.87 2.99
C LEU A 14 2.55 -1.36 3.04
N GLY A 15 1.72 -0.79 3.92
CA GLY A 15 0.28 -1.07 3.98
C GLY A 15 -0.42 -0.73 2.67
N VAL A 16 -0.18 0.47 2.12
CA VAL A 16 -0.73 0.88 0.82
C VAL A 16 -0.31 -0.08 -0.29
N LEU A 17 0.98 -0.46 -0.36
CA LEU A 17 1.46 -1.43 -1.35
C LEU A 17 0.78 -2.80 -1.20
N PHE A 18 0.61 -3.29 0.03
CA PHE A 18 -0.10 -4.52 0.30
C PHE A 18 -1.55 -4.46 -0.20
N PHE A 19 -2.29 -3.41 0.15
CA PHE A 19 -3.68 -3.26 -0.29
C PHE A 19 -3.81 -3.05 -1.81
N ALA A 20 -2.89 -2.32 -2.43
CA ALA A 20 -2.84 -2.13 -3.87
C ALA A 20 -2.54 -3.43 -4.64
N ILE A 21 -1.98 -4.45 -4.00
CA ILE A 21 -1.74 -5.76 -4.63
C ILE A 21 -2.89 -6.71 -4.30
N ALA A 22 -3.21 -6.87 -3.01
CA ALA A 22 -4.17 -7.87 -2.54
C ALA A 22 -5.63 -7.51 -2.83
N PHE A 23 -5.96 -6.22 -2.93
CA PHE A 23 -7.34 -5.73 -3.07
C PHE A 23 -7.53 -4.80 -4.27
N ARG A 24 -6.62 -4.83 -5.26
CA ARG A 24 -6.88 -4.12 -6.52
C ARG A 24 -8.05 -4.72 -7.26
N GLU A 25 -8.75 -3.88 -8.01
CA GLU A 25 -9.71 -4.36 -8.99
C GLU A 25 -8.99 -5.27 -10.00
N PRO A 26 -9.53 -6.49 -10.24
CA PRO A 26 -8.97 -7.37 -11.27
C PRO A 26 -8.96 -6.66 -12.62
N PRO A 27 -7.91 -6.86 -13.45
CA PRO A 27 -7.86 -6.26 -14.77
C PRO A 27 -9.05 -6.75 -15.60
N ARG A 28 -9.82 -5.81 -16.14
CA ARG A 28 -10.85 -6.14 -17.13
C ARG A 28 -10.17 -6.25 -18.49
N ILE A 29 -10.13 -7.46 -19.03
CA ILE A 29 -9.62 -7.71 -20.37
C ILE A 29 -10.81 -7.54 -21.34
N GLU A 30 -10.83 -6.42 -22.06
CA GLU A 30 -11.75 -6.24 -23.20
C GLU A 30 -11.24 -7.07 -24.40
N LYS A 31 -12.16 -7.57 -25.22
CA LYS A 31 -11.85 -8.39 -26.41
C LYS A 31 -11.31 -7.57 -27.56
#